data_AF-A0A7W4HQ71-F1
#
_entry.id   AF-A0A7W4HQ71-F1
#
_cell.length_a   1.000
_cell.length_b   1.000
_cell.length_c   1.000
_cell.angle_alpha   90.00
_cell.angle_beta   90.00
_cell.angle_gamma   90.00
#
_symmetry.space_group_name_H-M   'P 1'
#
loop_
_entity.id
_entity.type
_entity.pdbx_description
1 polymer ?
#
loop_
_entity_poly.entity_id
_entity_poly.type
_entity_poly.pdbx_seq_one_letter_code
_entity_poly.pdbx_strand_id
1 'polypeptide(L)'
;MAQEPTSTPTTNTPAPAPAATPQHGDSKKPLLIGGGIVAILVVLIAVWMLFFQGPNKEDYRKAYEAMQEVRNTYSASGSAALSSISRSSYGSSSSSANADRFQESFNKYKDAAAKLKDLKVMTGDNEIKEKYEAFTKKNETFEKKVDELMGSMDKMQSVSEDCGNVRRTSVGSSDKEKVLAEYDETASKCTKAMEGLKDAKSDTIRNLGAKGTTAMKEMRKAFVEMLDAVEAKDSSRLSKANLEFRQKARTLTEATSDFSRNLRREFSDADVNTELNALGRTVTNRYNDVNRG
;
A
#
# COMPACT_ATOMS: atom_id res chain seq x y z
N MET A 1 -74.55 -14.49 94.84
CA MET A 1 -73.74 -13.62 95.72
C MET A 1 -72.33 -13.65 95.16
N ALA A 2 -71.98 -12.71 94.27
CA ALA A 2 -71.33 -11.42 94.59
C ALA A 2 -69.86 -11.63 94.97
N GLN A 3 -68.83 -10.90 94.54
CA GLN A 3 -68.57 -9.84 93.55
C GLN A 3 -67.04 -9.65 93.65
N GLU A 4 -66.33 -9.26 92.59
CA GLU A 4 -64.90 -8.86 92.68
C GLU A 4 -64.68 -7.74 93.71
N PRO A 5 -63.41 -7.47 94.08
CA PRO A 5 -62.99 -6.07 93.91
C PRO A 5 -61.55 -5.86 93.42
N THR A 6 -61.43 -4.71 92.76
CA THR A 6 -60.28 -4.05 92.16
C THR A 6 -59.54 -3.13 93.16
N SER A 7 -58.29 -2.78 92.80
CA SER A 7 -57.60 -1.47 92.97
C SER A 7 -56.48 -1.28 94.05
N THR A 8 -55.22 -1.16 93.56
CA THR A 8 -54.15 -0.09 93.73
C THR A 8 -53.74 0.49 95.13
N PRO A 9 -52.59 1.21 95.33
CA PRO A 9 -51.22 1.15 94.76
C PRO A 9 -50.02 1.55 95.72
N THR A 10 -48.78 1.50 95.19
CA THR A 10 -47.48 2.24 95.40
C THR A 10 -46.81 2.62 96.75
N THR A 11 -45.47 2.46 96.80
CA THR A 11 -44.45 3.52 97.06
C THR A 11 -43.07 3.03 96.53
N ASN A 12 -42.49 3.65 95.48
CA ASN A 12 -41.51 4.77 95.46
C ASN A 12 -40.09 4.36 95.93
N THR A 13 -38.94 4.65 95.31
CA THR A 13 -38.41 5.55 94.23
C THR A 13 -36.85 5.35 94.29
N PRO A 14 -35.91 5.91 93.48
CA PRO A 14 -35.92 6.65 92.21
C PRO A 14 -34.98 6.10 91.09
N ALA A 15 -35.33 6.44 89.83
CA ALA A 15 -34.45 6.53 88.64
C ALA A 15 -33.74 7.92 88.58
N PRO A 16 -32.91 8.37 87.58
CA PRO A 16 -33.17 8.40 86.10
C PRO A 16 -31.92 8.15 85.18
N ALA A 17 -31.99 7.65 83.93
CA ALA A 17 -32.42 8.19 82.61
C ALA A 17 -31.55 9.36 82.04
N PRO A 18 -31.46 9.66 80.70
CA PRO A 18 -32.33 9.30 79.54
C PRO A 18 -31.56 8.82 78.26
N ALA A 19 -32.07 7.98 77.33
CA ALA A 19 -33.17 8.03 76.33
C ALA A 19 -32.93 8.91 75.07
N ALA A 20 -33.09 8.33 73.86
CA ALA A 20 -33.94 8.86 72.76
C ALA A 20 -33.81 8.10 71.41
N THR A 21 -34.89 7.44 71.00
CA THR A 21 -35.51 7.56 69.65
C THR A 21 -36.72 8.49 69.82
N PRO A 22 -37.07 9.41 68.88
CA PRO A 22 -37.95 9.09 67.73
C PRO A 22 -37.63 9.98 66.48
N GLN A 23 -38.26 9.94 65.30
CA GLN A 23 -39.68 10.02 64.96
C GLN A 23 -39.88 9.91 63.43
N HIS A 24 -41.09 9.53 63.02
CA HIS A 24 -41.59 9.49 61.64
C HIS A 24 -41.37 10.80 60.85
N GLY A 25 -40.98 10.67 59.58
CA GLY A 25 -41.02 11.73 58.57
C GLY A 25 -41.09 11.12 57.17
N ASP A 26 -42.15 11.43 56.44
CA ASP A 26 -42.46 10.96 55.08
C ASP A 26 -41.28 11.05 54.11
N SER A 27 -40.99 9.96 53.41
CA SER A 27 -40.23 9.99 52.15
C SER A 27 -40.52 8.73 51.31
N LYS A 28 -41.37 8.96 50.31
CA LYS A 28 -41.68 8.14 49.14
C LYS A 28 -40.47 7.32 48.64
N LYS A 29 -40.65 6.00 48.49
CA LYS A 29 -40.49 5.23 47.22
C LYS A 29 -40.35 3.72 47.53
N PRO A 30 -41.22 2.85 46.99
CA PRO A 30 -40.97 1.41 46.98
C PRO A 30 -39.86 1.10 45.98
N LEU A 31 -38.77 0.50 46.44
CA LEU A 31 -37.71 -0.01 45.57
C LEU A 31 -38.22 -1.30 44.90
N LEU A 32 -38.70 -1.14 43.66
CA LEU A 32 -39.04 -2.20 42.72
C LEU A 32 -37.78 -3.03 42.37
N ILE A 33 -37.48 -4.04 43.18
CA ILE A 33 -36.55 -5.12 42.81
C ILE A 33 -37.33 -6.11 41.95
N GLY A 34 -37.52 -5.78 40.68
CA GLY A 34 -38.32 -6.58 39.75
C GLY A 34 -38.30 -6.04 38.32
N GLY A 35 -37.14 -5.56 37.84
CA GLY A 35 -37.02 -5.02 36.47
C GLY A 35 -35.62 -5.04 35.86
N GLY A 36 -34.57 -5.31 36.66
CA GLY A 36 -33.18 -5.20 36.20
C GLY A 36 -32.78 -6.18 35.11
N ILE A 37 -33.26 -7.43 35.16
CA ILE A 37 -32.89 -8.47 34.18
C ILE A 37 -33.53 -8.18 32.81
N VAL A 38 -34.78 -7.69 32.78
CA VAL A 38 -35.46 -7.31 31.53
C VAL A 38 -34.83 -6.06 30.93
N ALA A 39 -34.50 -5.05 31.74
CA ALA A 39 -33.83 -3.83 31.26
C ALA A 39 -32.44 -4.12 30.69
N ILE A 40 -31.65 -5.00 31.32
CA ILE A 40 -30.33 -5.40 30.82
C ILE A 40 -30.46 -6.21 29.52
N LEU A 41 -31.42 -7.14 29.43
CA LEU A 41 -31.69 -7.87 28.18
C LEU A 41 -32.16 -6.94 27.06
N VAL A 42 -33.02 -5.96 27.34
CA VAL A 42 -33.48 -4.97 26.36
C VAL A 42 -32.32 -4.07 25.91
N VAL A 43 -31.43 -3.66 26.81
CA VAL A 43 -30.22 -2.91 26.45
C VAL A 43 -29.26 -3.77 25.64
N LEU A 44 -29.05 -5.05 26.01
CA LEU A 44 -28.21 -5.96 25.23
C LEU A 44 -28.82 -6.26 23.86
N ILE A 45 -30.15 -6.44 23.75
CA ILE A 45 -30.86 -6.61 22.49
C ILE A 45 -30.86 -5.31 21.68
N ALA A 46 -30.96 -4.14 22.30
CA ALA A 46 -30.86 -2.85 21.62
C ALA A 46 -29.44 -2.59 21.12
N VAL A 47 -28.42 -2.89 21.93
CA VAL A 47 -27.01 -2.85 21.52
C VAL A 47 -26.75 -3.90 20.43
N TRP A 48 -27.33 -5.10 20.55
CA TRP A 48 -27.25 -6.13 19.52
C TRP A 48 -27.97 -5.69 18.25
N MET A 49 -29.15 -5.08 18.30
CA MET A 49 -29.85 -4.52 17.13
C MET A 49 -29.09 -3.34 16.51
N LEU A 50 -28.39 -2.52 17.31
CA LEU A 50 -27.55 -1.43 16.80
C LEU A 50 -26.28 -1.95 16.12
N PHE A 51 -25.69 -3.05 16.61
CA PHE A 51 -24.46 -3.65 16.05
C PHE A 51 -24.70 -4.78 15.01
N PHE A 52 -25.84 -5.46 15.05
CA PHE A 52 -26.23 -6.59 14.18
C PHE A 52 -27.40 -6.26 13.24
N GLN A 53 -27.82 -5.00 13.11
CA GLN A 53 -28.54 -4.63 11.90
C GLN A 53 -27.58 -4.77 10.74
N GLY A 54 -27.73 -5.87 9.99
CA GLY A 54 -27.00 -6.10 8.76
C GLY A 54 -27.20 -4.94 7.76
N PRO A 55 -26.42 -4.92 6.68
CA PRO A 55 -26.51 -3.87 5.67
C PRO A 55 -27.94 -3.76 5.12
N ASN A 56 -28.41 -2.53 4.91
CA ASN A 56 -29.73 -2.26 4.33
C ASN A 56 -29.65 -1.99 2.80
N LYS A 57 -30.81 -1.82 2.14
CA LYS A 57 -30.90 -1.52 0.69
C LYS A 57 -30.00 -0.35 0.26
N GLU A 58 -29.94 0.71 1.06
CA GLU A 58 -29.12 1.89 0.78
C GLU A 58 -27.62 1.60 0.90
N ASP A 59 -27.22 0.78 1.89
CA ASP A 59 -25.84 0.36 2.08
C ASP A 59 -25.34 -0.42 0.84
N TYR A 60 -26.14 -1.34 0.29
CA TYR A 60 -25.80 -2.06 -0.94
C TYR A 60 -25.71 -1.13 -2.16
N ARG A 61 -26.57 -0.11 -2.27
CA ARG A 61 -26.49 0.91 -3.33
C ARG A 61 -25.16 1.67 -3.26
N LYS A 62 -24.80 2.17 -2.07
CA LYS A 62 -23.53 2.89 -1.84
C LYS A 62 -22.32 2.03 -2.19
N ALA A 63 -22.35 0.74 -1.82
CA ALA A 63 -21.28 -0.18 -2.19
C ALA A 63 -21.21 -0.45 -3.70
N TYR A 64 -22.36 -0.57 -4.37
CA TYR A 64 -22.39 -0.72 -5.83
C TYR A 64 -21.80 0.49 -6.56
N GLU A 65 -22.14 1.72 -6.13
CA GLU A 65 -21.59 2.97 -6.67
C GLU A 65 -20.07 3.08 -6.42
N ALA A 66 -19.63 2.83 -5.19
CA ALA A 66 -18.20 2.85 -4.84
C ALA A 66 -17.40 1.79 -5.61
N MET A 67 -17.94 0.59 -5.81
CA MET A 67 -17.29 -0.45 -6.62
C MET A 67 -17.12 -0.06 -8.10
N GLN A 68 -18.06 0.70 -8.65
CA GLN A 68 -17.90 1.26 -10.01
C GLN A 68 -16.80 2.33 -10.04
N GLU A 69 -16.73 3.21 -9.04
CA GLU A 69 -15.65 4.19 -8.92
C GLU A 69 -14.27 3.50 -8.87
N VAL A 70 -14.11 2.46 -8.04
CA VAL A 70 -12.85 1.70 -7.95
C VAL A 70 -12.51 1.01 -9.27
N ARG A 71 -13.48 0.39 -9.95
CA ARG A 71 -13.24 -0.24 -11.27
C ARG A 71 -12.86 0.77 -12.33
N ASN A 72 -13.54 1.91 -12.38
CA ASN A 72 -13.28 2.97 -13.35
C ASN A 72 -11.88 3.55 -13.12
N THR A 73 -11.56 3.92 -11.87
CA THR A 73 -10.24 4.44 -11.50
C THR A 73 -9.14 3.39 -11.66
N TYR A 74 -9.38 2.11 -11.36
CA TYR A 74 -8.43 1.03 -11.63
C TYR A 74 -8.12 0.92 -13.13
N SER A 75 -9.16 0.88 -13.97
CA SER A 75 -9.01 0.82 -15.43
C SER A 75 -8.27 2.03 -15.99
N ALA A 76 -8.53 3.23 -15.43
CA ALA A 76 -7.89 4.48 -15.81
C ALA A 76 -6.46 4.63 -15.27
N SER A 77 -6.18 4.10 -14.07
CA SER A 77 -4.83 3.98 -13.49
C SER A 77 -3.97 2.98 -14.25
N GLY A 78 -4.63 2.04 -14.94
CA GLY A 78 -4.14 1.30 -16.09
C GLY A 78 -2.90 0.45 -15.81
N SER A 79 -3.09 -0.86 -15.76
CA SER A 79 -2.07 -1.85 -16.14
C SER A 79 -1.38 -1.49 -17.47
N ALA A 80 -2.04 -0.73 -18.36
CA ALA A 80 -1.50 -0.12 -19.56
C ALA A 80 -0.45 0.99 -19.31
N ALA A 81 -0.62 1.85 -18.31
CA ALA A 81 0.35 2.90 -17.97
C ALA A 81 1.62 2.29 -17.37
N LEU A 82 1.44 1.33 -16.46
CA LEU A 82 2.52 0.54 -15.91
C LEU A 82 3.21 -0.34 -16.97
N SER A 83 2.45 -0.95 -17.86
CA SER A 83 2.96 -1.63 -19.05
C SER A 83 3.74 -0.66 -19.94
N SER A 84 3.30 0.60 -20.07
CA SER A 84 4.01 1.63 -20.85
C SER A 84 5.32 2.02 -20.19
N ILE A 85 5.36 2.17 -18.86
CA ILE A 85 6.59 2.39 -18.08
C ILE A 85 7.55 1.19 -18.25
N SER A 86 7.04 -0.04 -18.27
CA SER A 86 7.85 -1.25 -18.49
C SER A 86 8.38 -1.38 -19.93
N ARG A 87 7.68 -0.79 -20.92
CA ARG A 87 8.00 -0.84 -22.35
C ARG A 87 8.87 0.32 -22.80
N SER A 88 8.74 1.48 -22.18
CA SER A 88 9.69 2.57 -22.36
C SER A 88 10.98 2.12 -21.72
N SER A 89 11.93 1.64 -22.54
CA SER A 89 13.34 1.71 -22.20
C SER A 89 13.58 3.07 -21.60
N TYR A 90 13.89 3.13 -20.31
CA TYR A 90 14.40 4.29 -19.59
C TYR A 90 14.68 5.47 -20.53
N GLY A 91 13.76 6.45 -20.65
CA GLY A 91 14.05 7.70 -21.34
C GLY A 91 13.32 8.07 -22.62
N SER A 92 12.04 8.42 -22.53
CA SER A 92 11.50 9.43 -23.44
C SER A 92 11.07 10.65 -22.63
N SER A 93 11.16 11.85 -23.20
CA SER A 93 10.65 13.10 -22.59
C SER A 93 9.14 13.09 -22.34
N SER A 94 8.41 12.14 -22.94
CA SER A 94 7.04 11.80 -22.56
C SER A 94 6.94 11.10 -21.20
N SER A 95 8.04 10.61 -20.63
CA SER A 95 8.08 9.80 -19.41
C SER A 95 7.72 10.57 -18.15
N SER A 96 8.03 11.87 -18.04
CA SER A 96 7.66 12.68 -16.87
C SER A 96 6.17 13.03 -16.87
N ALA A 97 5.64 13.57 -17.97
CA ALA A 97 4.21 13.85 -18.10
C ALA A 97 3.35 12.56 -18.00
N ASN A 98 3.88 11.42 -18.46
CA ASN A 98 3.23 10.12 -18.27
C ASN A 98 3.36 9.61 -16.83
N ALA A 99 4.47 9.89 -16.14
CA ALA A 99 4.65 9.59 -14.72
C ALA A 99 3.65 10.35 -13.85
N ASP A 100 3.53 11.67 -14.07
CA ASP A 100 2.62 12.53 -13.32
C ASP A 100 1.16 12.11 -13.51
N ARG A 101 0.76 11.82 -14.77
CA ARG A 101 -0.58 11.31 -15.09
C ARG A 101 -0.85 9.94 -14.48
N PHE A 102 0.16 9.08 -14.46
CA PHE A 102 0.05 7.77 -13.81
C PHE A 102 -0.10 7.93 -12.30
N GLN A 103 0.72 8.77 -11.67
CA GLN A 103 0.66 9.11 -10.25
C GLN A 103 -0.71 9.69 -9.87
N GLU A 104 -1.22 10.64 -10.62
CA GLU A 104 -2.55 11.22 -10.40
C GLU A 104 -3.64 10.16 -10.49
N SER A 105 -3.59 9.32 -11.53
CA SER A 105 -4.61 8.29 -11.76
C SER A 105 -4.56 7.19 -10.69
N PHE A 106 -3.34 6.85 -10.25
CA PHE A 106 -3.12 5.88 -9.18
C PHE A 106 -3.55 6.42 -7.81
N ASN A 107 -3.32 7.70 -7.52
CA ASN A 107 -3.84 8.33 -6.30
C ASN A 107 -5.38 8.32 -6.27
N LYS A 108 -6.04 8.62 -7.40
CA LYS A 108 -7.51 8.50 -7.51
C LYS A 108 -7.99 7.06 -7.23
N TYR A 109 -7.25 6.07 -7.72
CA TYR A 109 -7.53 4.66 -7.41
C TYR A 109 -7.37 4.35 -5.92
N LYS A 110 -6.26 4.76 -5.28
CA LYS A 110 -6.03 4.58 -3.83
C LYS A 110 -7.16 5.20 -3.01
N ASP A 111 -7.56 6.44 -3.35
CA ASP A 111 -8.63 7.14 -2.66
C ASP A 111 -9.97 6.39 -2.82
N ALA A 112 -10.30 5.94 -4.03
CA ALA A 112 -11.51 5.15 -4.28
C ALA A 112 -11.49 3.82 -3.51
N ALA A 113 -10.36 3.10 -3.52
CA ALA A 113 -10.21 1.84 -2.81
C ALA A 113 -10.29 2.02 -1.29
N ALA A 114 -9.71 3.09 -0.75
CA ALA A 114 -9.74 3.41 0.67
C ALA A 114 -11.16 3.69 1.19
N LYS A 115 -12.04 4.30 0.38
CA LYS A 115 -13.45 4.54 0.74
C LYS A 115 -14.24 3.25 0.96
N LEU A 116 -13.82 2.11 0.38
CA LEU A 116 -14.53 0.85 0.54
C LEU A 116 -14.60 0.42 2.01
N LYS A 117 -13.57 0.70 2.80
CA LYS A 117 -13.49 0.29 4.22
C LYS A 117 -14.61 0.90 5.08
N ASP A 118 -15.13 2.06 4.67
CA ASP A 118 -16.13 2.81 5.42
C ASP A 118 -17.56 2.32 5.13
N LEU A 119 -17.71 1.40 4.17
CA LEU A 119 -19.00 0.84 3.78
C LEU A 119 -19.37 -0.34 4.70
N LYS A 120 -20.54 -0.22 5.34
CA LYS A 120 -21.11 -1.24 6.23
C LYS A 120 -21.18 -2.63 5.59
N VAL A 121 -21.41 -2.69 4.27
CA VAL A 121 -21.50 -3.95 3.51
C VAL A 121 -20.19 -4.74 3.48
N MET A 122 -19.04 -4.07 3.57
CA MET A 122 -17.72 -4.73 3.53
C MET A 122 -17.42 -5.55 4.78
N THR A 123 -18.11 -5.27 5.89
CA THR A 123 -17.93 -5.98 7.16
C THR A 123 -19.19 -6.72 7.62
N GLY A 124 -20.37 -6.27 7.18
CA GLY A 124 -21.67 -6.78 7.60
C GLY A 124 -22.29 -7.87 6.72
N ASP A 125 -21.79 -8.10 5.50
CA ASP A 125 -22.18 -9.23 4.65
C ASP A 125 -21.00 -10.21 4.54
N ASN A 126 -21.20 -11.46 4.96
CA ASN A 126 -20.12 -12.45 5.04
C ASN A 126 -19.48 -12.77 3.68
N GLU A 127 -20.27 -12.81 2.60
CA GLU A 127 -19.78 -13.14 1.27
C GLU A 127 -19.00 -11.96 0.67
N ILE A 128 -19.52 -10.73 0.85
CA ILE A 128 -18.82 -9.51 0.44
C ILE A 128 -17.53 -9.33 1.24
N LYS A 129 -17.58 -9.57 2.56
CA LYS A 129 -16.43 -9.46 3.46
C LYS A 129 -15.27 -10.35 3.03
N GLU A 130 -15.53 -11.63 2.73
CA GLU A 130 -14.49 -12.56 2.26
C GLU A 130 -13.80 -12.04 0.98
N LYS A 131 -14.58 -11.55 0.01
CA LYS A 131 -14.01 -10.99 -1.23
C LYS A 131 -13.31 -9.66 -1.00
N TYR A 132 -13.78 -8.85 -0.05
CA TYR A 132 -13.17 -7.58 0.31
C TYR A 132 -11.82 -7.78 1.00
N GLU A 133 -11.70 -8.76 1.90
CA GLU A 133 -10.43 -9.11 2.55
C GLU A 133 -9.40 -9.62 1.52
N ALA A 134 -9.82 -10.46 0.58
CA ALA A 134 -8.96 -10.92 -0.52
C ALA A 134 -8.49 -9.76 -1.41
N PHE A 135 -9.41 -8.86 -1.80
CA PHE A 135 -9.08 -7.65 -2.54
C PHE A 135 -8.09 -6.77 -1.77
N THR A 136 -8.35 -6.50 -0.49
CA THR A 136 -7.54 -5.61 0.35
C THR A 136 -6.10 -6.11 0.45
N LYS A 137 -5.92 -7.41 0.74
CA LYS A 137 -4.59 -8.03 0.82
C LYS A 137 -3.82 -7.93 -0.50
N LYS A 138 -4.49 -8.17 -1.63
CA LYS A 138 -3.88 -8.06 -2.96
C LYS A 138 -3.55 -6.60 -3.27
N ASN A 139 -4.46 -5.69 -2.96
CA ASN A 139 -4.33 -4.26 -3.19
C ASN A 139 -3.19 -3.64 -2.39
N GLU A 140 -2.98 -4.01 -1.14
CA GLU A 140 -1.81 -3.56 -0.35
C GLU A 140 -0.49 -3.90 -1.04
N THR A 141 -0.40 -5.10 -1.64
CA THR A 141 0.78 -5.52 -2.39
C THR A 141 0.95 -4.69 -3.67
N PHE A 142 -0.13 -4.50 -4.42
CA PHE A 142 -0.14 -3.66 -5.61
C PHE A 142 0.28 -2.23 -5.30
N GLU A 143 -0.33 -1.61 -4.28
CA GLU A 143 -0.06 -0.23 -3.90
C GLU A 143 1.39 -0.03 -3.49
N LYS A 144 1.90 -0.93 -2.65
CA LYS A 144 3.30 -0.92 -2.25
C LYS A 144 4.23 -0.99 -3.46
N LYS A 145 3.95 -1.86 -4.43
CA LYS A 145 4.78 -2.01 -5.64
C LYS A 145 4.75 -0.76 -6.52
N VAL A 146 3.59 -0.14 -6.69
CA VAL A 146 3.47 1.13 -7.41
C VAL A 146 4.22 2.24 -6.68
N ASP A 147 4.05 2.38 -5.37
CA ASP A 147 4.73 3.39 -4.56
C ASP A 147 6.27 3.22 -4.59
N GLU A 148 6.77 1.98 -4.55
CA GLU A 148 8.21 1.67 -4.68
C GLU A 148 8.78 2.07 -6.05
N LEU A 149 8.02 1.83 -7.12
CA LEU A 149 8.39 2.24 -8.48
C LEU A 149 8.37 3.76 -8.62
N MET A 150 7.30 4.42 -8.19
CA MET A 150 7.14 5.87 -8.23
C MET A 150 8.23 6.60 -7.45
N GLY A 151 8.55 6.12 -6.25
CA GLY A 151 9.65 6.66 -5.44
C GLY A 151 11.05 6.49 -6.05
N SER A 152 11.17 5.77 -7.16
CA SER A 152 12.42 5.57 -7.89
C SER A 152 12.46 6.26 -9.25
N MET A 153 11.38 6.88 -9.72
CA MET A 153 11.26 7.38 -11.09
C MET A 153 12.29 8.46 -11.44
N ASP A 154 12.56 9.41 -10.54
CA ASP A 154 13.57 10.46 -10.77
C ASP A 154 14.97 9.85 -11.00
N LYS A 155 15.34 8.88 -10.16
CA LYS A 155 16.63 8.18 -10.28
C LYS A 155 16.71 7.36 -11.56
N MET A 156 15.60 6.72 -11.95
CA MET A 156 15.50 5.98 -13.21
C MET A 156 15.60 6.93 -14.41
N GLN A 157 15.04 8.14 -14.33
CA GLN A 157 15.20 9.17 -15.34
C GLN A 157 16.66 9.63 -15.46
N SER A 158 17.37 9.83 -14.34
CA SER A 158 18.81 10.14 -14.39
C SER A 158 19.60 9.02 -15.07
N VAL A 159 19.29 7.76 -14.79
CA VAL A 159 19.92 6.60 -15.48
C VAL A 159 19.70 6.67 -16.98
N SER A 160 18.47 6.93 -17.41
CA SER A 160 18.12 7.13 -18.81
C SER A 160 18.99 8.20 -19.48
N GLU A 161 19.00 9.40 -18.90
CA GLU A 161 19.63 10.58 -19.49
C GLU A 161 21.15 10.41 -19.55
N ASP A 162 21.75 10.04 -18.42
CA ASP A 162 23.20 9.94 -18.29
C ASP A 162 23.77 8.75 -19.05
N CYS A 163 23.11 7.59 -19.02
CA CYS A 163 23.57 6.42 -19.79
C CYS A 163 23.27 6.54 -21.29
N GLY A 164 22.21 7.26 -21.68
CA GLY A 164 21.95 7.62 -23.07
C GLY A 164 23.03 8.54 -23.68
N ASN A 165 23.69 9.34 -22.86
CA ASN A 165 24.82 10.18 -23.30
C ASN A 165 26.08 9.37 -23.59
N VAL A 166 26.37 8.31 -22.83
CA VAL A 166 27.52 7.42 -23.07
C VAL A 166 27.48 6.81 -24.47
N ARG A 167 26.29 6.41 -24.95
CA ARG A 167 26.13 5.85 -26.30
C ARG A 167 26.41 6.87 -27.41
N ARG A 168 26.29 8.16 -27.10
CA ARG A 168 26.44 9.28 -28.05
C ARG A 168 27.85 9.88 -28.06
N THR A 169 28.70 9.52 -27.10
CA THR A 169 30.08 9.98 -27.05
C THR A 169 30.87 9.44 -28.24
N SER A 170 31.27 10.33 -29.15
CA SER A 170 32.15 10.02 -30.27
C SER A 170 33.59 10.24 -29.84
N VAL A 171 34.39 9.17 -29.78
CA VAL A 171 35.83 9.26 -29.51
C VAL A 171 36.57 9.68 -30.78
N GLY A 172 36.67 10.99 -31.01
CA GLY A 172 37.24 11.60 -32.22
C GLY A 172 38.70 12.04 -32.12
N SER A 173 39.37 11.81 -31.00
CA SER A 173 40.74 12.27 -30.73
C SER A 173 41.76 11.14 -30.85
N SER A 174 42.98 11.44 -31.33
CA SER A 174 44.14 10.54 -31.32
C SER A 174 44.95 10.59 -30.02
N ASP A 175 44.61 11.53 -29.12
CA ASP A 175 45.21 11.71 -27.80
C ASP A 175 44.46 10.84 -26.77
N LYS A 176 45.16 9.83 -26.26
CA LYS A 176 44.66 8.85 -25.28
C LYS A 176 44.07 9.52 -24.04
N GLU A 177 44.71 10.55 -23.51
CA GLU A 177 44.32 11.19 -22.26
C GLU A 177 43.02 11.97 -22.46
N LYS A 178 42.89 12.63 -23.61
CA LYS A 178 41.63 13.32 -24.00
C LYS A 178 40.50 12.33 -24.24
N VAL A 179 40.75 11.23 -24.96
CA VAL A 179 39.76 10.18 -25.20
C VAL A 179 39.28 9.56 -23.89
N LEU A 180 40.19 9.29 -22.96
CA LEU A 180 39.85 8.75 -21.64
C LEU A 180 39.06 9.77 -20.81
N ALA A 181 39.45 11.04 -20.82
CA ALA A 181 38.75 12.09 -20.07
C ALA A 181 37.30 12.28 -20.54
N GLU A 182 37.05 12.31 -21.86
CA GLU A 182 35.70 12.40 -22.44
C GLU A 182 34.84 11.17 -22.09
N TYR A 183 35.44 9.98 -22.17
CA TYR A 183 34.76 8.75 -21.75
C TYR A 183 34.44 8.78 -20.25
N ASP A 184 35.40 9.13 -19.41
CA ASP A 184 35.23 9.16 -17.95
C ASP A 184 34.18 10.19 -17.54
N GLU A 185 34.12 11.35 -18.18
CA GLU A 185 33.11 12.35 -17.88
C GLU A 185 31.69 11.80 -18.09
N THR A 186 31.45 11.12 -19.22
CA THR A 186 30.12 10.59 -19.57
C THR A 186 29.79 9.29 -18.85
N ALA A 187 30.74 8.34 -18.78
CA ALA A 187 30.58 7.06 -18.11
C ALA A 187 30.45 7.21 -16.58
N SER A 188 31.12 8.20 -15.98
CA SER A 188 31.00 8.48 -14.53
C SER A 188 29.60 8.95 -14.16
N LYS A 189 28.97 9.82 -14.97
CA LYS A 189 27.57 10.26 -14.76
C LYS A 189 26.62 9.05 -14.78
N CYS A 190 26.70 8.22 -15.82
CA CYS A 190 25.90 6.99 -15.90
C CYS A 190 26.17 6.02 -14.74
N THR A 191 27.44 5.84 -14.35
CA THR A 191 27.81 4.97 -13.22
C THR A 191 27.20 5.47 -11.91
N LYS A 192 27.26 6.78 -11.64
CA LYS A 192 26.65 7.39 -10.44
C LYS A 192 25.13 7.28 -10.46
N ALA A 193 24.50 7.48 -11.61
CA ALA A 193 23.06 7.31 -11.76
C ALA A 193 22.64 5.87 -11.44
N MET A 194 23.37 4.88 -11.96
CA MET A 194 23.15 3.45 -11.64
C MET A 194 23.39 3.15 -10.16
N GLU A 195 24.41 3.76 -9.54
CA GLU A 195 24.66 3.62 -8.11
C GLU A 195 23.51 4.16 -7.28
N GLY A 196 22.88 5.27 -7.68
CA GLY A 196 21.73 5.87 -7.01
C GLY A 196 20.52 4.93 -6.91
N LEU A 197 20.39 3.94 -7.80
CA LEU A 197 19.34 2.92 -7.75
C LEU A 197 19.56 1.85 -6.67
N LYS A 198 20.77 1.70 -6.12
CA LYS A 198 21.08 0.66 -5.13
C LYS A 198 20.32 0.82 -3.82
N ASP A 199 19.85 2.03 -3.52
CA ASP A 199 19.08 2.34 -2.31
C ASP A 199 17.56 2.32 -2.57
N ALA A 200 17.12 1.89 -3.76
CA ALA A 200 15.69 1.78 -4.06
C ALA A 200 15.00 0.77 -3.15
N LYS A 201 13.73 1.00 -2.83
CA LYS A 201 12.95 0.05 -2.01
C LYS A 201 12.63 -1.26 -2.76
N SER A 202 12.48 -1.18 -4.08
CA SER A 202 12.27 -2.35 -4.95
C SER A 202 13.56 -3.14 -5.19
N ASP A 203 13.53 -4.45 -4.93
CA ASP A 203 14.62 -5.39 -5.23
C ASP A 203 15.02 -5.37 -6.70
N THR A 204 14.03 -5.34 -7.59
CA THR A 204 14.22 -5.32 -9.04
C THR A 204 14.99 -4.06 -9.48
N ILE A 205 14.69 -2.90 -8.88
CA ILE A 205 15.41 -1.64 -9.15
C ILE A 205 16.83 -1.66 -8.54
N ARG A 206 16.99 -2.14 -7.30
CA ARG A 206 18.32 -2.27 -6.68
C ARG A 206 19.24 -3.18 -7.47
N ASN A 207 18.72 -4.31 -7.94
CA ASN A 207 19.48 -5.26 -8.74
C ASN A 207 19.94 -4.66 -10.07
N LEU A 208 19.09 -3.86 -10.73
CA LEU A 208 19.52 -3.08 -11.89
C LEU A 208 20.67 -2.13 -11.53
N GLY A 209 20.53 -1.36 -10.44
CA GLY A 209 21.59 -0.47 -9.98
C GLY A 209 22.91 -1.18 -9.70
N ALA A 210 22.86 -2.32 -9.00
CA ALA A 210 24.03 -3.12 -8.66
C ALA A 210 24.72 -3.73 -9.89
N LYS A 211 23.96 -4.42 -10.75
CA LYS A 211 24.50 -5.03 -11.98
C LYS A 211 24.97 -3.96 -12.96
N GLY A 212 24.19 -2.89 -13.15
CA GLY A 212 24.51 -1.77 -14.04
C GLY A 212 25.78 -1.03 -13.62
N THR A 213 25.91 -0.71 -12.33
CA THR A 213 27.15 -0.11 -11.78
C THR A 213 28.36 -0.99 -12.06
N THR A 214 28.24 -2.29 -11.79
CA THR A 214 29.34 -3.24 -11.96
C THR A 214 29.73 -3.34 -13.43
N ALA A 215 28.76 -3.46 -14.33
CA ALA A 215 28.99 -3.50 -15.77
C ALA A 215 29.70 -2.23 -16.27
N MET A 216 29.26 -1.05 -15.84
CA MET A 216 29.89 0.23 -16.22
C MET A 216 31.35 0.33 -15.75
N LYS A 217 31.65 -0.07 -14.51
CA LYS A 217 33.02 -0.09 -13.98
C LYS A 217 33.93 -1.05 -14.77
N GLU A 218 33.41 -2.22 -15.13
CA GLU A 218 34.15 -3.22 -15.91
C GLU A 218 34.34 -2.79 -17.38
N MET A 219 33.32 -2.15 -17.98
CA MET A 219 33.44 -1.53 -19.30
C MET A 219 34.53 -0.45 -19.34
N ARG A 220 34.61 0.39 -18.30
CA ARG A 220 35.69 1.38 -18.18
C ARG A 220 37.07 0.73 -18.13
N LYS A 221 37.26 -0.34 -17.35
CA LYS A 221 38.54 -1.06 -17.28
C LYS A 221 38.94 -1.60 -18.66
N ALA A 222 38.01 -2.24 -19.36
CA ALA A 222 38.25 -2.75 -20.71
C ALA A 222 38.52 -1.60 -21.71
N PHE A 223 37.90 -0.44 -21.52
CA PHE A 223 38.15 0.75 -22.34
C PHE A 223 39.57 1.29 -22.16
N VAL A 224 40.05 1.42 -20.92
CA VAL A 224 41.45 1.79 -20.63
C VAL A 224 42.42 0.79 -21.27
N GLU A 225 42.15 -0.51 -21.14
CA GLU A 225 42.97 -1.56 -21.74
C GLU A 225 43.02 -1.47 -23.28
N MET A 226 41.91 -1.10 -23.93
CA MET A 226 41.89 -0.84 -25.37
C MET A 226 42.82 0.33 -25.74
N LEU A 227 42.80 1.42 -24.97
CA LEU A 227 43.67 2.58 -25.22
C LEU A 227 45.15 2.24 -25.02
N ASP A 228 45.49 1.49 -23.96
CA ASP A 228 46.85 1.01 -23.69
C ASP A 228 47.36 0.10 -24.82
N ALA A 229 46.50 -0.77 -25.35
CA ALA A 229 46.86 -1.67 -26.44
C ALA A 229 47.10 -0.92 -27.77
N VAL A 230 46.32 0.13 -28.05
CA VAL A 230 46.53 1.01 -29.21
C VAL A 230 47.89 1.70 -29.13
N GLU A 231 48.22 2.27 -27.97
CA GLU A 231 49.50 2.94 -27.73
C GLU A 231 50.69 1.98 -27.87
N ALA A 232 50.54 0.76 -27.34
CA ALA A 232 51.53 -0.30 -27.44
C ALA A 232 51.60 -0.96 -28.85
N LYS A 233 50.71 -0.58 -29.77
CA LYS A 233 50.55 -1.22 -31.10
C LYS A 233 50.33 -2.74 -31.02
N ASP A 234 49.70 -3.21 -29.93
CA ASP A 234 49.43 -4.62 -29.68
C ASP A 234 48.01 -4.98 -30.13
N SER A 235 47.89 -5.48 -31.36
CA SER A 235 46.61 -5.83 -31.97
C SER A 235 45.92 -7.01 -31.28
N SER A 236 46.68 -7.93 -30.68
CA SER A 236 46.15 -9.08 -29.95
C SER A 236 45.50 -8.64 -28.63
N ARG A 237 46.21 -7.80 -27.87
CA ARG A 237 45.72 -7.19 -26.64
C ARG A 237 44.49 -6.31 -26.92
N LEU A 238 44.52 -5.52 -27.99
CA LEU A 238 43.38 -4.69 -28.41
C LEU A 238 42.13 -5.54 -28.72
N SER A 239 42.31 -6.63 -29.47
CA SER A 239 41.22 -7.54 -29.81
C SER A 239 40.58 -8.16 -28.56
N LYS A 240 41.41 -8.60 -27.61
CA LYS A 240 40.96 -9.15 -26.33
C LYS A 240 40.20 -8.11 -25.50
N ALA A 241 40.73 -6.91 -25.35
CA ALA A 241 40.11 -5.84 -24.59
C ALA A 241 38.75 -5.41 -25.18
N ASN A 242 38.63 -5.34 -26.51
CA ASN A 242 37.37 -5.06 -27.19
C ASN A 242 36.34 -6.18 -26.99
N LEU A 243 36.77 -7.45 -26.99
CA LEU A 243 35.89 -8.57 -26.68
C LEU A 243 35.37 -8.47 -25.23
N GLU A 244 36.25 -8.18 -24.27
CA GLU A 244 35.88 -7.97 -22.87
C GLU A 244 34.90 -6.81 -22.74
N PHE A 245 35.17 -5.66 -23.37
CA PHE A 245 34.25 -4.50 -23.37
C PHE A 245 32.85 -4.89 -23.86
N ARG A 246 32.75 -5.59 -25.00
CA ARG A 246 31.48 -6.06 -25.55
C ARG A 246 30.77 -7.06 -24.65
N GLN A 247 31.51 -7.96 -24.01
CA GLN A 247 30.96 -8.90 -23.04
C GLN A 247 30.37 -8.17 -21.83
N LYS A 248 31.06 -7.16 -21.28
CA LYS A 248 30.55 -6.38 -20.14
C LYS A 248 29.36 -5.49 -20.53
N ALA A 249 29.35 -4.95 -21.75
CA ALA A 249 28.19 -4.24 -22.29
C ALA A 249 26.96 -5.15 -22.44
N ARG A 250 27.15 -6.45 -22.73
CA ARG A 250 26.05 -7.44 -22.71
C ARG A 250 25.49 -7.63 -21.30
N THR A 251 26.33 -7.67 -20.26
CA THR A 251 25.84 -7.73 -18.86
C THR A 251 24.94 -6.56 -18.51
N LEU A 252 25.23 -5.35 -19.00
CA LEU A 252 24.35 -4.20 -18.82
C LEU A 252 23.01 -4.37 -19.56
N THR A 253 23.06 -4.88 -20.80
CA THR A 253 21.85 -5.16 -21.59
C THR A 253 20.98 -6.23 -20.94
N GLU A 254 21.59 -7.29 -20.41
CA GLU A 254 20.93 -8.34 -19.65
C GLU A 254 20.30 -7.81 -18.37
N ALA A 255 21.00 -6.94 -17.62
CA ALA A 255 20.46 -6.32 -16.42
C ALA A 255 19.20 -5.48 -16.71
N THR A 256 19.19 -4.71 -17.79
CA THR A 256 18.01 -3.96 -18.24
C THR A 256 16.88 -4.89 -18.68
N SER A 257 17.20 -5.99 -19.36
CA SER A 257 16.22 -6.99 -19.78
C SER A 257 15.58 -7.74 -18.60
N ASP A 258 16.42 -8.16 -17.63
CA ASP A 258 16.00 -8.74 -16.35
C ASP A 258 15.08 -7.78 -15.60
N PHE A 259 15.46 -6.50 -15.53
CA PHE A 259 14.65 -5.47 -14.90
C PHE A 259 13.25 -5.41 -15.52
N SER A 260 13.13 -5.25 -16.84
CA SER A 260 11.83 -5.16 -17.51
C SER A 260 10.98 -6.43 -17.34
N ARG A 261 11.60 -7.62 -17.38
CA ARG A 261 10.91 -8.89 -17.15
C ARG A 261 10.40 -9.03 -15.73
N ASN A 262 11.26 -8.76 -14.74
CA ASN A 262 10.93 -8.90 -13.33
C ASN A 262 9.88 -7.88 -12.91
N LEU A 263 9.98 -6.64 -13.39
CA LEU A 263 8.98 -5.61 -13.14
C LEU A 263 7.61 -6.06 -13.67
N ARG A 264 7.55 -6.51 -14.93
CA ARG A 264 6.31 -7.03 -15.52
C ARG A 264 5.74 -8.19 -14.71
N ARG A 265 6.59 -9.11 -14.26
CA ARG A 265 6.18 -10.25 -13.44
C ARG A 265 5.64 -9.81 -12.09
N GLU A 266 6.36 -8.96 -11.35
CA GLU A 266 5.94 -8.45 -10.03
C GLU A 266 4.57 -7.79 -10.09
N PHE A 267 4.30 -7.00 -11.13
CA PHE A 267 3.01 -6.34 -11.29
C PHE A 267 1.92 -7.24 -11.85
N SER A 268 2.24 -8.22 -12.69
CA SER A 268 1.30 -9.28 -13.07
C SER A 268 0.89 -10.12 -11.86
N ASP A 269 1.85 -10.44 -10.99
CA ASP A 269 1.62 -11.21 -9.76
C ASP A 269 0.87 -10.37 -8.72
N ALA A 270 0.96 -9.04 -8.77
CA ALA A 270 0.23 -8.11 -7.92
C ALA A 270 -1.09 -7.60 -8.52
N ASP A 271 -1.46 -7.99 -9.75
CA ASP A 271 -2.68 -7.52 -10.43
C ASP A 271 -3.93 -7.83 -9.58
N VAL A 272 -4.70 -6.78 -9.26
CA VAL A 272 -5.91 -6.85 -8.42
C VAL A 272 -7.18 -7.15 -9.22
N ASN A 273 -7.10 -7.25 -10.55
CA ASN A 273 -8.28 -7.34 -11.42
C ASN A 273 -9.16 -8.56 -11.09
N THR A 274 -8.57 -9.69 -10.73
CA THR A 274 -9.31 -10.90 -10.39
C THR A 274 -10.14 -10.70 -9.13
N GLU A 275 -9.51 -10.23 -8.07
CA GLU A 275 -10.11 -9.98 -6.76
C GLU A 275 -11.12 -8.83 -6.82
N LEU A 276 -10.79 -7.73 -7.51
CA LEU A 276 -11.68 -6.60 -7.75
C LEU A 276 -12.94 -7.01 -8.53
N ASN A 277 -12.78 -7.88 -9.53
CA ASN A 277 -13.92 -8.41 -10.27
C ASN A 277 -14.78 -9.33 -9.43
N ALA A 278 -14.18 -10.22 -8.63
CA ALA A 278 -14.90 -11.09 -7.71
C ALA A 278 -15.72 -10.27 -6.70
N LEU A 279 -15.08 -9.31 -6.02
CA LEU A 279 -15.74 -8.42 -5.06
C LEU A 279 -16.92 -7.67 -5.70
N GLY A 280 -16.69 -7.00 -6.83
CA GLY A 280 -17.75 -6.22 -7.44
C GLY A 280 -18.88 -7.07 -8.02
N ARG A 281 -18.64 -8.32 -8.46
CA ARG A 281 -19.73 -9.24 -8.85
C ARG A 281 -20.59 -9.58 -7.65
N THR A 282 -19.97 -9.92 -6.51
CA THR A 282 -20.70 -10.23 -5.28
C THR A 282 -21.53 -9.03 -4.82
N VAL A 283 -20.95 -7.82 -4.81
CA VAL A 283 -21.68 -6.58 -4.48
C VAL A 283 -22.85 -6.34 -5.44
N THR A 284 -22.66 -6.49 -6.76
CA THR A 284 -23.73 -6.31 -7.75
C THR A 284 -24.85 -7.34 -7.58
N ASN A 285 -24.53 -8.61 -7.32
CA ASN A 285 -25.53 -9.65 -7.09
C ASN A 285 -26.37 -9.32 -5.86
N ARG A 286 -25.73 -9.01 -4.73
CA ARG A 286 -26.41 -8.66 -3.48
C ARG A 286 -27.28 -7.41 -3.62
N TYR A 287 -26.79 -6.37 -4.31
CA TYR A 287 -27.58 -5.18 -4.62
C TYR A 287 -28.86 -5.51 -5.41
N ASN A 288 -28.76 -6.38 -6.42
CA ASN A 288 -29.90 -6.78 -7.22
C ASN A 288 -30.90 -7.64 -6.43
N ASP A 289 -30.42 -8.57 -5.60
CA ASP A 289 -31.27 -9.46 -4.79
C ASP A 289 -32.10 -8.66 -3.79
N VAL A 290 -31.44 -7.71 -3.11
CA VAL A 290 -32.05 -6.84 -2.09
C VAL A 290 -33.01 -5.81 -2.71
N ASN A 291 -32.94 -5.54 -4.01
CA ASN A 291 -33.88 -4.68 -4.75
C ASN A 291 -35.03 -5.43 -5.43
N ARG A 292 -34.94 -6.76 -5.59
CA ARG A 292 -36.02 -7.59 -6.17
C ARG A 292 -37.04 -8.08 -5.13
N GLY A 293 -36.64 -8.14 -3.86
CA GLY A 293 -37.53 -8.43 -2.71
C GLY A 293 -38.15 -7.17 -2.13
#